data_AF-A0Y7R2-F1
#
_entry.id   AF-A0Y7R2-F1
#
_cell.length_a   1.000
_cell.length_b   1.000
_cell.length_c   1.000
_cell.angle_alpha   90.00
_cell.angle_beta   90.00
_cell.angle_gamma   90.00
#
_symmetry.space_group_name_H-M   'P 1'
#
loop_
_entity.id
_entity.type
_entity.pdbx_description
1 polymer ?
#
loop_
_entity_poly.entity_id
_entity_poly.type
_entity_poly.pdbx_seq_one_letter_code
_entity_poly.pdbx_strand_id
1 'polypeptide(L)'
;MSNTVPDGSLIPLVSLEDTGERLPSSCITRETDLSRWLALNRLEKTSCLKLLDQLLLDTFGIATETPGISNEVTTVDPSHAWKICCDAISSSIPSLRPVVEKTFTETSTCLRPRNSTISQSFTYDRGFHRVPFVYVDYSYSSKSLISLAHEFGHALQITASNDSDVYARMPPISRECCAFVAEHCLIDYARHSAPVLFSGLVAAWAKDNLYYLVDNAETLKRAFNKDTLSYHYSWNYPLARLWSHWLWNERHDNLADLFHTNGTSSEDIWGLKNIASSLDSGPSTLYSQTVPRDD
;
A
#
# COMPACT_ATOMS: atom_id res chain seq x y z
N MET A 1 -21.29 -40.11 -1.15
CA MET A 1 -21.61 -38.99 -2.05
C MET A 1 -20.57 -37.92 -1.83
N SER A 2 -19.70 -37.78 -2.82
CA SER A 2 -18.50 -36.93 -2.82
C SER A 2 -18.90 -35.54 -3.31
N ASN A 3 -18.71 -34.52 -2.47
CA ASN A 3 -18.78 -33.12 -2.90
C ASN A 3 -17.38 -32.52 -2.78
N THR A 4 -16.74 -32.42 -3.94
CA THR A 4 -15.50 -31.69 -4.21
C THR A 4 -15.69 -30.20 -3.97
N VAL A 5 -14.76 -29.60 -3.23
CA VAL A 5 -14.64 -28.15 -2.99
C VAL A 5 -14.08 -27.49 -4.26
N PRO A 6 -14.68 -26.40 -4.79
CA PRO A 6 -14.06 -25.62 -5.86
C PRO A 6 -13.00 -24.67 -5.31
N ASP A 7 -11.98 -24.52 -6.14
CA ASP A 7 -10.68 -23.87 -6.00
C ASP A 7 -10.70 -22.43 -5.45
N GLY A 8 -9.60 -22.09 -4.77
CA GLY A 8 -9.37 -20.82 -4.11
C GLY A 8 -9.12 -19.68 -5.09
N SER A 9 -10.01 -18.69 -5.08
CA SER A 9 -9.73 -17.35 -5.59
C SER A 9 -10.60 -16.35 -4.83
N LEU A 10 -10.08 -15.78 -3.74
CA LEU A 10 -10.68 -14.61 -3.10
C LEU A 10 -10.37 -13.39 -3.97
N ILE A 11 -11.37 -12.96 -4.74
CA ILE A 11 -11.39 -11.67 -5.41
C ILE A 11 -12.06 -10.68 -4.45
N PRO A 12 -11.40 -9.63 -3.95
CA PRO A 12 -12.12 -8.49 -3.41
C PRO A 12 -12.27 -7.46 -4.53
N LEU A 13 -13.44 -7.45 -5.19
CA LEU A 13 -14.05 -6.27 -5.83
C LEU A 13 -15.37 -6.64 -6.49
N VAL A 14 -16.48 -6.39 -5.79
CA VAL A 14 -17.74 -6.02 -6.47
C VAL A 14 -18.40 -4.92 -5.65
N SER A 15 -18.13 -3.67 -6.02
CA SER A 15 -19.21 -2.67 -5.99
C SER A 15 -20.20 -3.16 -7.04
N LEU A 16 -21.31 -3.74 -6.57
CA LEU A 16 -22.43 -4.10 -7.43
C LEU A 16 -22.98 -2.77 -7.95
N GLU A 17 -22.67 -2.48 -9.20
CA GLU A 17 -23.52 -1.65 -10.04
C GLU A 17 -24.86 -2.39 -10.15
N ASP A 18 -25.76 -2.05 -9.24
CA ASP A 18 -27.17 -2.43 -9.29
C ASP A 18 -27.88 -1.54 -10.31
N THR A 19 -27.53 -1.74 -11.58
CA THR A 19 -28.36 -1.36 -12.73
C THR A 19 -28.32 -2.51 -13.70
N GLY A 20 -29.34 -3.36 -13.64
CA GLY A 20 -29.47 -4.60 -14.39
C GLY A 20 -29.50 -4.44 -15.91
N GLU A 21 -28.35 -4.17 -16.52
CA GLU A 21 -28.10 -4.43 -17.93
C GLU A 21 -26.86 -5.33 -18.05
N ARG A 22 -27.10 -6.60 -18.36
CA ARG A 22 -26.05 -7.53 -18.78
C ARG A 22 -25.45 -7.01 -20.08
N LEU A 23 -24.24 -6.45 -20.02
CA LEU A 23 -23.45 -6.26 -21.24
C LEU A 23 -23.03 -7.64 -21.80
N PRO A 24 -23.08 -7.84 -23.13
CA PRO A 24 -22.78 -9.13 -23.74
C PRO A 24 -21.32 -9.54 -23.46
N SER A 25 -21.12 -10.84 -23.21
CA SER A 25 -19.87 -11.50 -22.84
C SER A 25 -18.76 -11.47 -23.91
N SER A 26 -18.81 -10.54 -24.88
CA SER A 26 -17.95 -10.51 -26.07
C SER A 26 -16.99 -9.32 -26.16
N CYS A 27 -16.77 -8.52 -25.11
CA CYS A 27 -15.99 -7.27 -25.23
C CYS A 27 -14.88 -7.01 -24.17
N ILE A 28 -14.43 -8.01 -23.40
CA ILE A 28 -13.28 -7.83 -22.49
C ILE A 28 -12.04 -8.46 -23.13
N THR A 29 -11.12 -7.63 -23.63
CA THR A 29 -9.84 -8.06 -24.23
C THR A 29 -8.66 -7.68 -23.34
N ARG A 30 -7.48 -8.27 -23.53
CA ARG A 30 -6.25 -8.02 -22.72
C ARG A 30 -5.89 -6.54 -22.60
N GLU A 31 -6.05 -5.82 -23.71
CA GLU A 31 -5.76 -4.39 -23.79
C GLU A 31 -6.78 -3.57 -22.99
N THR A 32 -8.00 -4.08 -22.75
CA THR A 32 -9.01 -3.40 -21.94
C THR A 32 -8.72 -3.41 -20.44
N ASP A 33 -8.10 -4.46 -19.88
CA ASP A 33 -7.82 -4.52 -18.43
C ASP A 33 -6.65 -3.63 -18.01
N LEU A 34 -5.53 -3.68 -18.74
CA LEU A 34 -4.37 -2.82 -18.45
C LEU A 34 -4.67 -1.35 -18.77
N SER A 35 -5.39 -1.07 -19.87
CA SER A 35 -5.82 0.31 -20.18
C SER A 35 -6.81 0.84 -19.16
N ARG A 36 -7.71 -0.01 -18.64
CA ARG A 36 -8.61 0.36 -17.54
C ARG A 36 -7.85 0.61 -16.25
N TRP A 37 -6.86 -0.21 -15.92
CA TRP A 37 -5.99 0.00 -14.76
C TRP A 37 -5.19 1.31 -14.88
N LEU A 38 -4.61 1.60 -16.04
CA LEU A 38 -3.95 2.88 -16.31
C LEU A 38 -4.93 4.05 -16.15
N ALA A 39 -6.14 3.94 -16.70
CA ALA A 39 -7.17 4.99 -16.61
C ALA A 39 -7.63 5.23 -15.16
N LEU A 40 -7.85 4.16 -14.38
CA LEU A 40 -8.23 4.26 -12.97
C LEU A 40 -7.15 4.97 -12.14
N ASN A 41 -5.88 4.73 -12.45
CA ASN A 41 -4.75 5.37 -11.78
C ASN A 41 -4.31 6.68 -12.45
N ARG A 42 -4.96 7.09 -13.56
CA ARG A 42 -4.60 8.25 -14.40
C ARG A 42 -3.12 8.27 -14.83
N LEU A 43 -2.58 7.10 -15.18
CA LEU A 43 -1.18 6.90 -15.56
C LEU A 43 -1.01 6.72 -17.07
N GLU A 44 0.19 7.06 -17.53
CA GLU A 44 0.63 6.81 -18.90
C GLU A 44 1.58 5.61 -18.92
N LYS A 45 1.37 4.69 -19.88
CA LYS A 45 2.19 3.48 -20.03
C LYS A 45 3.69 3.79 -20.11
N THR A 46 4.07 4.82 -20.87
CA THR A 46 5.45 5.25 -21.07
C THR A 46 6.11 5.65 -19.76
N SER A 47 5.43 6.44 -18.94
CA SER A 47 5.92 6.85 -17.61
C SER A 47 6.06 5.66 -16.67
N CYS A 48 5.08 4.75 -16.64
CA CYS A 48 5.17 3.52 -15.85
C CYS A 48 6.39 2.68 -16.23
N LEU A 49 6.61 2.46 -17.53
CA LEU A 49 7.75 1.68 -18.00
C LEU A 49 9.09 2.32 -17.62
N LYS A 50 9.23 3.65 -17.80
CA LYS A 50 10.44 4.38 -17.37
C LYS A 50 10.74 4.18 -15.89
N LEU A 51 9.72 4.32 -15.04
CA LEU A 51 9.85 4.14 -13.58
C LEU A 51 10.23 2.70 -13.22
N LEU A 52 9.60 1.72 -13.85
CA LEU A 52 9.89 0.30 -13.60
C LEU A 52 11.30 -0.07 -14.07
N ASP A 53 11.75 0.46 -15.20
CA ASP A 53 13.10 0.24 -15.69
C ASP A 53 14.14 0.78 -14.72
N GLN A 54 13.97 2.03 -14.25
CA GLN A 54 14.89 2.61 -13.28
C GLN A 54 14.83 1.91 -11.92
N LEU A 55 13.62 1.56 -11.44
CA LEU A 55 13.46 0.84 -10.17
C LEU A 55 14.17 -0.52 -10.20
N LEU A 56 14.06 -1.26 -11.31
CA LEU A 56 14.76 -2.53 -11.48
C LEU A 56 16.28 -2.34 -11.54
N LEU A 57 16.77 -1.25 -12.16
CA LEU A 57 18.19 -0.89 -12.14
C LEU A 57 18.70 -0.57 -10.74
N ASP A 58 17.96 0.23 -9.96
CA ASP A 58 18.34 0.61 -8.60
C ASP A 58 18.35 -0.63 -7.66
N THR A 59 17.40 -1.54 -7.86
CA THR A 59 17.26 -2.76 -7.04
C THR A 59 18.30 -3.84 -7.35
N PHE A 60 19.00 -3.80 -8.49
CA PHE A 60 20.18 -4.65 -8.72
C PHE A 60 21.27 -4.44 -7.66
N GLY A 61 21.36 -3.26 -7.04
CA GLY A 61 22.27 -2.98 -5.91
C GLY A 61 21.72 -3.33 -4.53
N ILE A 62 20.42 -3.65 -4.42
CA ILE A 62 19.72 -3.88 -3.16
C ILE A 62 19.84 -5.34 -2.69
N ALA A 63 19.85 -6.30 -3.63
CA ALA A 63 19.89 -7.73 -3.32
C ALA A 63 21.19 -8.17 -2.59
N THR A 64 22.22 -7.33 -2.56
CA THR A 64 23.54 -7.67 -1.99
C THR A 64 23.70 -7.32 -0.51
N GLU A 65 22.85 -6.45 0.05
CA GLU A 65 22.98 -5.97 1.43
C GLU A 65 21.71 -6.23 2.24
N THR A 66 21.32 -7.49 2.41
CA THR A 66 20.27 -7.82 3.39
C THR A 66 20.91 -7.92 4.77
N PRO A 67 20.56 -7.07 5.75
CA PRO A 67 21.03 -7.22 7.12
C PRO A 67 20.65 -8.62 7.64
N GLY A 68 21.54 -9.21 8.45
CA GLY A 68 21.32 -10.52 9.05
C GLY A 68 19.96 -10.59 9.75
N ILE A 69 19.18 -11.61 9.41
CA ILE A 69 17.82 -11.83 9.88
C ILE A 69 17.82 -12.02 11.40
N SER A 70 17.25 -11.09 12.16
CA SER A 70 16.61 -11.43 13.42
C SER A 70 15.10 -11.47 13.17
N ASN A 71 14.49 -12.65 13.32
CA ASN A 71 13.04 -12.76 13.51
C ASN A 71 12.75 -12.25 14.91
N GLU A 72 12.92 -10.95 15.13
CA GLU A 72 12.67 -10.35 16.43
C GLU A 72 11.17 -10.43 16.71
N VAL A 73 10.86 -11.24 17.71
CA VAL A 73 9.54 -11.31 18.31
C VAL A 73 9.29 -9.96 18.95
N THR A 74 8.26 -9.25 18.50
CA THR A 74 7.80 -8.05 19.20
C THR A 74 7.08 -8.52 20.46
N THR A 75 7.44 -7.99 21.63
CA THR A 75 6.69 -8.25 22.87
C THR A 75 5.41 -7.42 22.97
N VAL A 76 5.02 -6.75 21.88
CA VAL A 76 3.91 -5.79 21.82
C VAL A 76 2.61 -6.55 21.61
N ASP A 77 1.66 -6.42 22.53
CA ASP A 77 0.34 -7.01 22.36
C ASP A 77 -0.45 -6.33 21.22
N PRO A 78 -1.40 -7.03 20.58
CA PRO A 78 -2.09 -6.48 19.40
C PRO A 78 -2.86 -5.17 19.64
N SER A 79 -3.39 -4.96 20.85
CA SER A 79 -4.12 -3.73 21.18
C SER A 79 -3.16 -2.55 21.31
N HIS A 80 -2.01 -2.78 21.94
CA HIS A 80 -0.94 -1.79 22.00
C HIS A 80 -0.31 -1.54 20.62
N ALA A 81 -0.18 -2.57 19.79
CA ALA A 81 0.30 -2.44 18.41
C ALA A 81 -0.60 -1.51 17.57
N TRP A 82 -1.94 -1.64 17.70
CA TRP A 82 -2.89 -0.73 17.06
C TRP A 82 -2.72 0.72 17.52
N LYS A 83 -2.43 0.92 18.81
CA LYS A 83 -2.15 2.25 19.38
C LYS A 83 -0.82 2.82 18.85
N ILE A 84 0.23 2.01 18.72
CA ILE A 84 1.49 2.44 18.10
C ILE A 84 1.26 2.95 16.68
N CYS A 85 0.45 2.25 15.85
CA CYS A 85 0.12 2.73 14.50
C CYS A 85 -0.57 4.11 14.52
N CYS A 86 -1.52 4.29 15.44
CA CYS A 86 -2.19 5.58 15.66
C CYS A 86 -1.20 6.69 16.07
N ASP A 87 -0.31 6.40 17.02
CA ASP A 87 0.66 7.37 17.53
C ASP A 87 1.71 7.74 16.48
N ALA A 88 2.17 6.74 15.73
CA ALA A 88 3.12 6.93 14.63
C ALA A 88 2.58 7.94 13.61
N ILE A 89 1.40 7.69 13.04
CA ILE A 89 0.82 8.60 12.04
C ILE A 89 0.48 9.96 12.66
N SER A 90 -0.03 10.01 13.89
CA SER A 90 -0.37 11.28 14.57
C SER A 90 0.86 12.15 14.89
N SER A 91 2.03 11.53 15.02
CA SER A 91 3.32 12.21 15.23
C SER A 91 3.91 12.70 13.92
N SER A 92 3.89 11.88 12.86
CA SER A 92 4.45 12.23 11.55
C SER A 92 3.55 13.18 10.76
N ILE A 93 2.21 13.06 10.87
CA ILE A 93 1.27 13.88 10.10
C ILE A 93 0.25 14.53 11.07
N PRO A 94 0.65 15.57 11.84
CA PRO A 94 -0.19 16.14 12.90
C PRO A 94 -1.56 16.64 12.43
N SER A 95 -1.68 17.10 11.18
CA SER A 95 -2.94 17.55 10.59
C SER A 95 -3.99 16.45 10.46
N LEU A 96 -3.59 15.18 10.37
CA LEU A 96 -4.51 14.04 10.30
C LEU A 96 -4.98 13.55 11.67
N ARG A 97 -4.43 14.06 12.78
CA ARG A 97 -4.69 13.55 14.14
C ARG A 97 -6.17 13.33 14.45
N PRO A 98 -7.11 14.26 14.16
CA PRO A 98 -8.53 14.02 14.46
C PRO A 98 -9.10 12.79 13.74
N VAL A 99 -8.70 12.58 12.48
CA VAL A 99 -9.16 11.44 11.66
C VAL A 99 -8.46 10.15 12.06
N VAL A 100 -7.18 10.22 12.44
CA VAL A 100 -6.43 9.08 12.98
C VAL A 100 -7.04 8.59 14.28
N GLU A 101 -7.39 9.49 15.19
CA GLU A 101 -8.06 9.16 16.45
C GLU A 101 -9.45 8.55 16.24
N LYS A 102 -10.23 9.09 15.28
CA LYS A 102 -11.50 8.51 14.84
C LYS A 102 -11.29 7.10 14.27
N THR A 103 -10.32 6.93 13.37
CA THR A 103 -9.96 5.63 12.79
C THR A 103 -9.59 4.62 13.87
N PHE A 104 -8.73 5.02 14.82
CA PHE A 104 -8.31 4.17 15.93
C PHE A 104 -9.48 3.71 16.80
N THR A 105 -10.41 4.62 17.09
CA THR A 105 -11.52 4.40 18.03
C THR A 105 -12.68 3.62 17.40
N GLU A 106 -13.01 3.91 16.14
CA GLU A 106 -14.23 3.42 15.50
C GLU A 106 -14.02 2.19 14.61
N THR A 107 -12.79 1.95 14.14
CA THR A 107 -12.48 0.80 13.27
C THR A 107 -12.62 -0.51 14.04
N SER A 108 -13.44 -1.42 13.51
CA SER A 108 -13.54 -2.77 14.04
C SER A 108 -12.29 -3.58 13.64
N THR A 109 -11.59 -4.17 14.61
CA THR A 109 -10.37 -4.95 14.33
C THR A 109 -10.49 -6.42 14.75
N CYS A 110 -9.80 -7.30 14.03
CA CYS A 110 -9.57 -8.69 14.40
C CYS A 110 -8.08 -8.98 14.24
N LEU A 111 -7.34 -8.83 15.35
CA LEU A 111 -5.87 -8.85 15.39
C LEU A 111 -5.29 -10.11 16.03
N ARG A 112 -6.03 -11.22 16.02
CA ARG A 112 -5.59 -12.48 16.63
C ARG A 112 -5.70 -13.61 15.62
N PRO A 113 -4.81 -14.61 15.69
CA PRO A 113 -4.93 -15.81 14.88
C PRO A 113 -6.29 -16.43 15.15
N ARG A 114 -7.16 -16.44 14.13
CA ARG A 114 -8.22 -17.46 14.10
C ARG A 114 -7.56 -18.72 13.57
N ASN A 115 -8.07 -19.88 13.98
CA ASN A 115 -7.92 -21.12 13.23
C ASN A 115 -8.66 -20.99 11.88
N SER A 116 -8.30 -19.98 11.08
CA SER A 116 -8.94 -19.59 9.84
C SER A 116 -8.02 -19.95 8.68
N THR A 117 -8.63 -20.43 7.61
CA THR A 117 -8.02 -20.63 6.29
C THR A 117 -7.63 -19.33 5.59
N ILE A 118 -7.78 -18.17 6.24
CA ILE A 118 -7.43 -16.85 5.71
C ILE A 118 -5.98 -16.59 6.07
N SER A 119 -5.12 -16.48 5.05
CA SER A 119 -3.67 -16.38 5.22
C SER A 119 -3.11 -14.97 5.04
N GLN A 120 -3.93 -13.96 4.75
CA GLN A 120 -3.48 -12.60 4.44
C GLN A 120 -4.26 -11.55 5.25
N SER A 121 -3.53 -10.53 5.71
CA SER A 121 -4.10 -9.31 6.28
C SER A 121 -4.94 -8.59 5.24
N PHE A 122 -6.00 -7.91 5.69
CA PHE A 122 -6.81 -7.07 4.82
C PHE A 122 -7.61 -6.02 5.59
N THR A 123 -7.88 -4.93 4.88
CA THR A 123 -8.83 -3.90 5.26
C THR A 123 -10.04 -3.96 4.33
N TYR A 124 -11.20 -4.21 4.92
CA TYR A 124 -12.47 -4.27 4.22
C TYR A 124 -13.23 -2.95 4.36
N ASP A 125 -13.45 -2.28 3.23
CA ASP A 125 -14.33 -1.13 3.14
C ASP A 125 -15.79 -1.60 3.17
N ARG A 126 -16.54 -1.12 4.17
CA ARG A 126 -17.96 -1.48 4.36
C ARG A 126 -18.90 -0.59 3.55
N GLY A 127 -18.37 0.38 2.81
CA GLY A 127 -19.13 1.34 2.00
C GLY A 127 -19.44 2.64 2.75
N PHE A 128 -20.16 3.51 2.06
CA PHE A 128 -20.34 4.91 2.45
C PHE A 128 -20.88 5.10 3.87
N HIS A 129 -20.24 5.99 4.63
CA HIS A 129 -20.51 6.30 6.04
C HIS A 129 -20.43 5.09 7.00
N ARG A 130 -19.72 4.02 6.60
CA ARG A 130 -19.44 2.89 7.48
C ARG A 130 -17.97 2.84 7.82
N VAL A 131 -17.71 2.51 9.08
CA VAL A 131 -16.36 2.28 9.58
C VAL A 131 -15.75 1.05 8.91
N PRO A 132 -14.45 1.09 8.55
CA PRO A 132 -13.78 -0.06 7.95
C PRO A 132 -13.65 -1.22 8.95
N PHE A 133 -13.27 -2.38 8.43
CA PHE A 133 -12.87 -3.53 9.22
C PHE A 133 -11.45 -3.95 8.88
N VAL A 134 -10.63 -4.20 9.90
CA VAL A 134 -9.24 -4.63 9.73
C VAL A 134 -9.06 -6.02 10.29
N TYR A 135 -8.47 -6.90 9.49
CA TYR A 135 -8.00 -8.22 9.91
C TYR A 135 -6.49 -8.32 9.72
N VAL A 136 -5.80 -8.73 10.78
CA VAL A 136 -4.36 -9.04 10.74
C VAL A 136 -4.13 -10.28 11.60
N ASP A 137 -3.47 -11.28 11.02
CA ASP A 137 -2.96 -12.42 11.80
C ASP A 137 -1.71 -11.99 12.58
N TYR A 138 -1.92 -11.30 13.70
CA TYR A 138 -0.84 -10.70 14.46
C TYR A 138 -0.08 -11.77 15.25
N SER A 139 1.17 -12.00 14.86
CA SER A 139 2.03 -13.09 15.31
C SER A 139 3.17 -12.64 16.22
N TYR A 140 3.05 -11.47 16.85
CA TYR A 140 4.08 -10.90 17.73
C TYR A 140 5.43 -10.78 17.01
N SER A 141 5.41 -10.31 15.76
CA SER A 141 6.62 -10.12 14.95
C SER A 141 6.64 -8.74 14.34
N SER A 142 7.84 -8.23 14.02
CA SER A 142 7.98 -6.94 13.32
C SER A 142 7.26 -6.95 11.98
N LYS A 143 7.24 -8.10 11.28
CA LYS A 143 6.45 -8.27 10.06
C LYS A 143 4.95 -8.05 10.31
N SER A 144 4.38 -8.66 11.34
CA SER A 144 2.96 -8.44 11.66
C SER A 144 2.64 -7.01 12.08
N LEU A 145 3.60 -6.29 12.69
CA LEU A 145 3.44 -4.88 13.04
C LEU A 145 3.51 -3.97 11.80
N ILE A 146 4.42 -4.24 10.86
CA ILE A 146 4.44 -3.58 9.54
C ILE A 146 3.11 -3.82 8.81
N SER A 147 2.64 -5.08 8.75
CA SER A 147 1.34 -5.39 8.15
C SER A 147 0.18 -4.68 8.86
N LEU A 148 0.23 -4.52 10.18
CA LEU A 148 -0.80 -3.78 10.92
C LEU A 148 -0.77 -2.28 10.59
N ALA A 149 0.40 -1.66 10.45
CA ALA A 149 0.51 -0.28 10.00
C ALA A 149 -0.01 -0.10 8.57
N HIS A 150 0.30 -1.04 7.68
CA HIS A 150 -0.22 -1.06 6.32
C HIS A 150 -1.76 -1.05 6.30
N GLU A 151 -2.39 -1.96 7.03
CA GLU A 151 -3.86 -2.01 7.14
C GLU A 151 -4.45 -0.79 7.86
N PHE A 152 -3.75 -0.23 8.86
CA PHE A 152 -4.15 1.03 9.49
C PHE A 152 -4.20 2.16 8.44
N GLY A 153 -3.20 2.26 7.56
CA GLY A 153 -3.15 3.26 6.50
C GLY A 153 -4.34 3.17 5.53
N HIS A 154 -4.77 1.96 5.17
CA HIS A 154 -6.01 1.78 4.40
C HIS A 154 -7.26 2.21 5.19
N ALA A 155 -7.38 1.79 6.45
CA ALA A 155 -8.52 2.17 7.29
C ALA A 155 -8.61 3.68 7.49
N LEU A 156 -7.45 4.33 7.64
CA LEU A 156 -7.34 5.78 7.75
C LEU A 156 -7.82 6.47 6.47
N GLN A 157 -7.36 6.03 5.30
CA GLN A 157 -7.79 6.61 4.03
C GLN A 157 -9.31 6.48 3.83
N ILE A 158 -9.89 5.31 4.12
CA ILE A 158 -11.34 5.09 4.06
C ILE A 158 -12.06 6.07 5.00
N THR A 159 -11.58 6.20 6.23
CA THR A 159 -12.19 7.07 7.25
C THR A 159 -12.08 8.55 6.85
N ALA A 160 -10.91 8.98 6.36
CA ALA A 160 -10.65 10.33 5.88
C ALA A 160 -11.50 10.70 4.65
N SER A 161 -11.79 9.71 3.81
CA SER A 161 -12.58 9.89 2.58
C SER A 161 -14.09 9.81 2.81
N ASN A 162 -14.53 9.20 3.92
CA ASN A 162 -15.94 9.10 4.30
C ASN A 162 -16.55 10.42 4.82
N ASP A 163 -15.73 11.43 5.09
CA ASP A 163 -16.18 12.78 5.46
C ASP A 163 -16.48 13.65 4.21
N SER A 164 -16.35 13.10 3.00
CA SER A 164 -16.74 13.72 1.73
C SER A 164 -18.23 13.50 1.41
N ASP A 165 -18.91 14.52 0.88
CA ASP A 165 -20.29 14.44 0.36
C ASP A 165 -20.41 13.53 -0.89
N VAL A 166 -19.29 13.12 -1.47
CA VAL A 166 -19.21 12.22 -2.63
C VAL A 166 -18.31 11.04 -2.32
N TYR A 167 -18.86 9.83 -2.42
CA TYR A 167 -18.09 8.60 -2.38
C TYR A 167 -17.36 8.40 -3.72
N ALA A 168 -16.07 8.78 -3.79
CA ALA A 168 -15.25 8.56 -4.96
C ALA A 168 -14.50 7.21 -4.86
N ARG A 169 -14.37 6.49 -5.97
CA ARG A 169 -13.55 5.28 -6.04
C ARG A 169 -12.07 5.67 -5.85
N MET A 170 -11.43 5.11 -4.82
CA MET A 170 -9.98 5.26 -4.58
C MET A 170 -9.17 4.54 -5.68
N PRO A 171 -8.26 5.22 -6.39
CA PRO A 171 -7.34 4.56 -7.31
C PRO A 171 -6.50 3.49 -6.59
N PRO A 172 -6.32 2.30 -7.19
CA PRO A 172 -5.60 1.20 -6.55
C PRO A 172 -4.18 1.55 -6.08
N ILE A 173 -3.41 2.30 -6.87
CA ILE A 173 -2.04 2.71 -6.48
C ILE A 173 -2.08 3.69 -5.30
N SER A 174 -2.98 4.67 -5.32
CA SER A 174 -3.10 5.64 -4.22
C SER A 174 -3.49 4.96 -2.91
N ARG A 175 -4.32 3.91 -2.99
CA ARG A 175 -4.71 3.10 -1.83
C ARG A 175 -3.51 2.42 -1.18
N GLU A 176 -2.66 1.80 -1.97
CA GLU A 176 -1.41 1.19 -1.51
C GLU A 176 -0.40 2.23 -1.05
N CYS A 177 -0.36 3.39 -1.69
CA CYS A 177 0.54 4.49 -1.30
C CYS A 177 0.25 4.97 0.12
N CYS A 178 -1.03 5.15 0.49
CA CYS A 178 -1.42 5.49 1.87
C CYS A 178 -0.95 4.45 2.89
N ALA A 179 -1.06 3.17 2.54
CA ALA A 179 -0.62 2.08 3.42
C ALA A 179 0.90 2.06 3.59
N PHE A 180 1.66 2.27 2.52
CA PHE A 180 3.11 2.37 2.61
C PHE A 180 3.59 3.64 3.33
N VAL A 181 2.89 4.77 3.22
CA VAL A 181 3.14 5.96 4.04
C VAL A 181 2.95 5.63 5.53
N ALA A 182 1.92 4.87 5.89
CA ALA A 182 1.71 4.45 7.27
C ALA A 182 2.86 3.54 7.79
N GLU A 183 3.43 2.68 6.95
CA GLU A 183 4.65 1.93 7.29
C GLU A 183 5.85 2.85 7.54
N HIS A 184 6.02 3.90 6.73
CA HIS A 184 7.07 4.90 6.93
C HIS A 184 6.91 5.64 8.27
N CYS A 185 5.70 6.10 8.59
CA CYS A 185 5.39 6.71 9.89
C CYS A 185 5.77 5.79 11.05
N LEU A 186 5.44 4.48 10.96
CA LEU A 186 5.77 3.50 11.99
C LEU A 186 7.28 3.34 12.19
N ILE A 187 8.05 3.22 11.10
CA ILE A 187 9.51 3.08 11.17
C ILE A 187 10.15 4.32 11.80
N ASP A 188 9.70 5.50 11.40
CA ASP A 188 10.22 6.75 11.94
C ASP A 188 9.82 6.96 13.42
N TYR A 189 8.59 6.62 13.78
CA TYR A 189 8.17 6.59 15.17
C TYR A 189 9.02 5.62 16.01
N ALA A 190 9.31 4.43 15.48
CA ALA A 190 10.15 3.47 16.17
C ALA A 190 11.58 3.99 16.35
N ARG A 191 12.14 4.71 15.37
CA ARG A 191 13.45 5.35 15.49
C ARG A 191 13.53 6.29 16.69
N HIS A 192 12.50 7.12 16.88
CA HIS A 192 12.54 8.22 17.86
C HIS A 192 11.90 7.89 19.21
N SER A 193 10.80 7.13 19.21
CA SER A 193 9.92 6.93 20.36
C SER A 193 9.88 5.49 20.87
N ALA A 194 10.22 4.50 20.03
CA ALA A 194 10.30 3.09 20.42
C ALA A 194 11.54 2.37 19.83
N PRO A 195 12.78 2.79 20.18
CA PRO A 195 14.00 2.31 19.51
C PRO A 195 14.20 0.79 19.54
N VAL A 196 13.63 0.11 20.54
CA VAL A 196 13.65 -1.35 20.66
C VAL A 196 12.94 -2.06 19.50
N LEU A 197 12.02 -1.39 18.80
CA LEU A 197 11.31 -1.96 17.65
C LEU A 197 12.01 -1.67 16.31
N PHE A 198 12.91 -0.68 16.29
CA PHE A 198 13.41 -0.07 15.06
C PHE A 198 14.15 -1.06 14.15
N SER A 199 15.12 -1.80 14.70
CA SER A 199 15.92 -2.78 13.94
C SER A 199 15.05 -3.84 13.26
N GLY A 200 14.16 -4.46 14.03
CA GLY A 200 13.27 -5.50 13.52
C GLY A 200 12.29 -4.97 12.46
N LEU A 201 11.77 -3.75 12.64
CA LEU A 201 10.87 -3.11 11.67
C LEU A 201 11.57 -2.80 10.35
N VAL A 202 12.78 -2.20 10.39
CA VAL A 202 13.58 -1.93 9.19
C VAL A 202 13.93 -3.22 8.45
N ALA A 203 14.34 -4.27 9.17
CA ALA A 203 14.65 -5.55 8.56
C ALA A 203 13.42 -6.19 7.88
N ALA A 204 12.25 -6.16 8.53
CA ALA A 204 11.01 -6.69 7.96
C ALA A 204 10.58 -5.89 6.71
N TRP A 205 10.61 -4.56 6.79
CA TRP A 205 10.28 -3.66 5.69
C TRP A 205 11.23 -3.83 4.49
N ALA A 206 12.54 -3.94 4.75
CA ALA A 206 13.56 -4.14 3.71
C ALA A 206 13.39 -5.49 3.01
N LYS A 207 12.99 -6.53 3.74
CA LYS A 207 12.70 -7.85 3.16
C LYS A 207 11.49 -7.81 2.23
N ASP A 208 10.41 -7.13 2.63
CA ASP A 208 9.21 -7.01 1.80
C ASP A 208 9.49 -6.19 0.51
N ASN A 209 10.49 -5.31 0.51
CA ASN A 209 10.91 -4.59 -0.71
C ASN A 209 11.41 -5.50 -1.82
N LEU A 210 11.99 -6.67 -1.52
CA LEU A 210 12.36 -7.63 -2.56
C LEU A 210 11.12 -8.09 -3.33
N TYR A 211 10.03 -8.35 -2.62
CA TYR A 211 8.77 -8.74 -3.24
C TYR A 211 8.10 -7.56 -3.97
N TYR A 212 8.00 -6.39 -3.33
CA TYR A 212 7.29 -5.24 -3.90
C TYR A 212 8.03 -4.54 -5.04
N LEU A 213 9.35 -4.37 -4.93
CA LEU A 213 10.14 -3.57 -5.88
C LEU A 213 10.88 -4.41 -6.92
N VAL A 214 11.00 -5.72 -6.73
CA VAL A 214 11.61 -6.63 -7.71
C VAL A 214 10.53 -7.53 -8.33
N ASP A 215 10.02 -8.53 -7.60
CA ASP A 215 9.11 -9.54 -8.18
C ASP A 215 7.85 -8.94 -8.78
N ASN A 216 7.21 -8.01 -8.07
CA ASN A 216 6.00 -7.34 -8.53
C ASN A 216 6.29 -6.30 -9.63
N ALA A 217 7.46 -5.66 -9.60
CA ALA A 217 7.88 -4.72 -10.64
C ALA A 217 8.11 -5.45 -11.97
N GLU A 218 8.80 -6.60 -11.93
CA GLU A 218 8.95 -7.46 -13.10
C GLU A 218 7.60 -7.98 -13.60
N THR A 219 6.71 -8.38 -12.69
CA THR A 219 5.37 -8.87 -13.05
C THR A 219 4.56 -7.81 -13.76
N LEU A 220 4.57 -6.57 -13.27
CA LEU A 220 3.92 -5.44 -13.93
C LEU A 220 4.58 -5.11 -15.29
N LYS A 221 5.92 -5.14 -15.37
CA LYS A 221 6.66 -4.91 -16.62
C LYS A 221 6.32 -5.98 -17.68
N ARG A 222 6.25 -7.26 -17.29
CA ARG A 222 5.77 -8.37 -18.14
C ARG A 222 4.34 -8.15 -18.63
N ALA A 223 3.45 -7.65 -17.77
CA ALA A 223 2.08 -7.31 -18.16
C ALA A 223 2.06 -6.22 -19.25
N PHE A 224 2.90 -5.19 -19.15
CA PHE A 224 3.05 -4.17 -20.20
C PHE A 224 3.61 -4.72 -21.53
N ASN A 225 4.41 -5.80 -21.45
CA ASN A 225 5.03 -6.48 -22.58
C ASN A 225 4.20 -7.66 -23.15
N LYS A 226 2.98 -7.85 -22.63
CA LYS A 226 1.91 -8.75 -23.12
C LYS A 226 1.99 -10.24 -22.70
N ASP A 227 2.60 -10.56 -21.55
CA ASP A 227 2.75 -11.95 -21.08
C ASP A 227 1.66 -12.47 -20.12
N THR A 228 0.79 -11.63 -19.55
CA THR A 228 -0.20 -12.06 -18.52
C THR A 228 -1.64 -11.65 -18.86
N LEU A 229 -2.60 -12.51 -18.52
CA LEU A 229 -3.96 -12.54 -19.11
C LEU A 229 -5.06 -11.87 -18.27
N SER A 230 -4.81 -11.52 -17.01
CA SER A 230 -5.79 -10.95 -16.07
C SER A 230 -5.16 -9.88 -15.21
N TYR A 231 -5.95 -8.88 -14.79
CA TYR A 231 -5.52 -7.96 -13.73
C TYR A 231 -5.06 -8.74 -12.50
N HIS A 232 -3.87 -8.38 -12.00
CA HIS A 232 -3.35 -8.87 -10.73
C HIS A 232 -3.23 -7.71 -9.77
N TYR A 233 -3.75 -7.87 -8.54
CA TYR A 233 -3.67 -6.83 -7.51
C TYR A 233 -2.22 -6.40 -7.21
N SER A 234 -1.27 -7.31 -7.42
CA SER A 234 0.16 -7.04 -7.23
C SER A 234 0.73 -5.93 -8.10
N TRP A 235 0.04 -5.55 -9.18
CA TRP A 235 0.43 -4.42 -10.04
C TRP A 235 0.44 -3.08 -9.31
N ASN A 236 -0.31 -2.96 -8.21
CA ASN A 236 -0.40 -1.70 -7.48
C ASN A 236 0.85 -1.44 -6.63
N TYR A 237 1.52 -2.49 -6.16
CA TYR A 237 2.58 -2.37 -5.15
C TYR A 237 3.85 -1.64 -5.63
N PRO A 238 4.46 -1.94 -6.80
CA PRO A 238 5.77 -1.37 -7.13
C PRO A 238 5.74 0.15 -7.24
N LEU A 239 4.75 0.68 -7.95
CA LEU A 239 4.60 2.12 -8.15
C LEU A 239 4.11 2.81 -6.87
N ALA A 240 3.23 2.19 -6.10
CA ALA A 240 2.79 2.74 -4.82
C ALA A 240 3.93 2.81 -3.80
N ARG A 241 4.77 1.78 -3.73
CA ARG A 241 5.93 1.74 -2.83
C ARG A 241 6.95 2.81 -3.21
N LEU A 242 7.27 2.92 -4.49
CA LEU A 242 8.12 3.99 -5.01
C LEU A 242 7.55 5.38 -4.70
N TRP A 243 6.26 5.59 -4.96
CA TRP A 243 5.62 6.88 -4.74
C TRP A 243 5.58 7.26 -3.26
N SER A 244 5.24 6.32 -2.38
CA SER A 244 5.25 6.56 -0.94
C SER A 244 6.63 6.94 -0.42
N HIS A 245 7.69 6.30 -0.92
CA HIS A 245 9.07 6.62 -0.56
C HIS A 245 9.46 8.03 -1.02
N TRP A 246 9.10 8.39 -2.27
CA TRP A 246 9.34 9.74 -2.77
C TRP A 246 8.56 10.80 -1.99
N LEU A 247 7.28 10.57 -1.70
CA LEU A 247 6.47 11.49 -0.89
C LEU A 247 7.08 11.69 0.50
N TRP A 248 7.50 10.58 1.12
CA TRP A 248 8.12 10.60 2.44
C TRP A 248 9.39 11.47 2.49
N ASN A 249 10.26 11.37 1.47
CA ASN A 249 11.53 12.07 1.46
C ASN A 249 11.45 13.50 0.92
N GLU A 250 10.61 13.74 -0.09
CA GLU A 250 10.65 14.97 -0.90
C GLU A 250 9.43 15.87 -0.72
N ARG A 251 8.31 15.35 -0.20
CA ARG A 251 7.00 16.04 -0.17
C ARG A 251 6.19 15.72 1.09
N HIS A 252 6.84 15.71 2.24
CA HIS A 252 6.22 15.35 3.51
C HIS A 252 4.99 16.23 3.87
N ASP A 253 5.00 17.51 3.47
CA ASP A 253 3.90 18.45 3.73
C ASP A 253 2.57 18.07 3.03
N ASN A 254 2.62 17.27 1.95
CA ASN A 254 1.44 16.88 1.17
C ASN A 254 0.83 15.53 1.62
N LEU A 255 1.43 14.85 2.60
CA LEU A 255 1.00 13.50 2.97
C LEU A 255 -0.46 13.45 3.43
N ALA A 256 -0.96 14.50 4.09
CA ALA A 256 -2.35 14.56 4.55
C ALA A 256 -3.37 14.53 3.40
N ASP A 257 -3.08 15.21 2.29
CA ASP A 257 -3.99 15.31 1.14
C ASP A 257 -4.15 13.96 0.43
N LEU A 258 -3.12 13.11 0.46
CA LEU A 258 -3.18 11.75 -0.06
C LEU A 258 -4.29 10.93 0.62
N PHE A 259 -4.46 11.09 1.94
CA PHE A 259 -5.50 10.38 2.71
C PHE A 259 -6.90 10.94 2.47
N HIS A 260 -7.05 12.27 2.32
CA HIS A 260 -8.35 12.92 2.18
C HIS A 260 -8.94 12.88 0.77
N THR A 261 -8.11 12.93 -0.26
CA THR A 261 -8.58 13.17 -1.64
C THR A 261 -8.96 11.90 -2.38
N ASN A 262 -9.14 10.77 -1.69
CA ASN A 262 -9.08 9.43 -2.28
C ASN A 262 -7.82 9.24 -3.15
N GLY A 263 -6.75 10.03 -2.92
CA GLY A 263 -5.58 10.12 -3.78
C GLY A 263 -5.86 10.62 -5.21
N THR A 264 -6.88 11.47 -5.39
CA THR A 264 -7.32 12.02 -6.69
C THR A 264 -7.18 13.54 -6.80
N SER A 265 -6.62 14.20 -5.77
CA SER A 265 -6.16 15.60 -5.89
C SER A 265 -5.38 15.72 -7.19
N SER A 266 -5.77 16.70 -8.01
CA SER A 266 -5.33 16.81 -9.40
C SER A 266 -3.82 17.04 -9.55
N GLU A 267 -3.08 17.25 -8.46
CA GLU A 267 -1.64 17.48 -8.43
C GLU A 267 -0.84 16.28 -7.88
N ASP A 268 -1.41 15.36 -7.10
CA ASP A 268 -0.59 14.33 -6.42
C ASP A 268 -0.30 13.09 -7.29
N ILE A 269 -1.19 12.69 -8.22
CA ILE A 269 -0.84 11.71 -9.27
C ILE A 269 0.27 12.27 -10.20
N TRP A 270 0.53 13.58 -10.15
CA TRP A 270 1.74 14.12 -10.76
C TRP A 270 3.00 13.69 -10.04
N GLY A 271 2.98 13.23 -8.79
CA GLY A 271 4.16 12.67 -8.12
C GLY A 271 4.85 11.62 -8.99
N LEU A 272 4.14 10.60 -9.45
CA LEU A 272 4.69 9.58 -10.36
C LEU A 272 5.12 10.17 -11.72
N LYS A 273 4.38 11.13 -12.29
CA LYS A 273 4.78 11.79 -13.54
C LYS A 273 6.02 12.68 -13.37
N ASN A 274 6.15 13.35 -12.24
CA ASN A 274 7.25 14.23 -11.87
C ASN A 274 8.51 13.41 -11.60
N ILE A 275 8.38 12.29 -10.89
CA ILE A 275 9.46 11.31 -10.72
C ILE A 275 9.92 10.83 -12.10
N ALA A 276 8.98 10.39 -12.96
CA ALA A 276 9.32 9.92 -14.30
C ALA A 276 9.98 10.99 -15.17
N SER A 277 9.56 12.25 -15.05
CA SER A 277 10.14 13.38 -15.79
C SER A 277 11.52 13.76 -15.25
N SER A 278 11.77 13.60 -13.95
CA SER A 278 13.09 13.86 -13.36
C SER A 278 14.18 12.94 -13.92
N LEU A 279 13.82 11.71 -14.33
CA LEU A 279 14.74 10.79 -15.01
C LEU A 279 15.24 11.31 -16.36
N ASP A 280 14.48 12.19 -17.02
CA ASP A 280 14.88 12.76 -18.31
C ASP A 280 16.02 13.78 -18.15
N SER A 281 16.30 14.24 -16.91
CA SER A 281 17.39 15.18 -16.59
C SER A 281 18.74 14.56 -16.21
N GLY A 282 18.85 13.22 -16.22
CA GLY A 282 20.10 12.49 -15.92
C GLY A 282 19.86 11.30 -14.96
N PRO A 283 20.89 10.48 -14.69
CA PRO A 283 20.76 9.35 -13.78
C PRO A 283 20.47 9.83 -12.36
N SER A 284 19.30 9.48 -11.84
CA SER A 284 18.93 9.65 -10.44
C SER A 284 18.55 8.29 -9.85
N THR A 285 19.07 7.99 -8.66
CA THR A 285 18.60 6.86 -7.87
C THR A 285 17.21 7.20 -7.35
N LEU A 286 16.20 6.41 -7.72
CA LEU A 286 14.82 6.61 -7.31
C LEU A 286 14.52 6.03 -5.94
N TYR A 287 15.30 5.04 -5.52
CA TYR A 287 15.04 4.28 -4.31
C TYR A 287 16.34 3.86 -3.63
N SER A 288 16.42 4.11 -2.33
CA SER A 288 17.47 3.56 -1.46
C SER A 288 16.83 2.78 -0.31
N GLN A 289 17.42 1.66 0.08
CA GLN A 289 17.01 0.94 1.30
C GLN A 289 17.39 1.71 2.59
N THR A 290 18.22 2.74 2.49
CA THR A 290 18.48 3.61 3.62
C THR A 290 17.21 4.36 3.97
N VAL A 291 16.73 4.24 5.20
CA VAL A 291 15.63 5.08 5.70
C VAL A 291 16.13 6.54 5.73
N PRO A 292 15.71 7.44 4.83
CA PRO A 292 16.12 8.84 4.86
C PRO A 292 15.29 9.55 5.95
N ARG A 293 15.73 10.59 6.68
CA ARG A 293 17.04 11.22 6.92
C ARG A 293 17.04 11.68 8.39
N ASP A 294 18.23 11.85 8.97
CA ASP A 294 18.47 12.74 10.10
C ASP A 294 18.44 14.18 9.58
N ASP A 295 17.40 14.96 9.93
CA ASP A 295 17.41 16.43 9.94
C ASP A 295 16.79 16.92 11.27
#